data_AF-A0A517ZJE2-F1
#
_entry.id   AF-A0A517ZJE2-F1
#
_cell.length_a   1.000
_cell.length_b   1.000
_cell.length_c   1.000
_cell.angle_alpha   90.00
_cell.angle_beta   90.00
_cell.angle_gamma   90.00
#
_symmetry.space_group_name_H-M   'P 1'
#
loop_
_entity.id
_entity.type
_entity.pdbx_description
1 polymer ?
#
loop_
_entity_poly.entity_id
_entity_poly.type
_entity_poly.pdbx_seq_one_letter_code
_entity_poly.pdbx_strand_id
1 'polypeptide(L)'
;MQKILPLILLALFTAPFTTAADEIQFTLREPYGIMRHGIPVGELVTLPVAVPEGTSFRLVRDGKPVRAQFRNATPGQESDKWWLDFAGVLDPFETAAFTIQYGPDTQPGPERERGHVLSENEDAYSIANAPYIEWKVPRDLSGLLASVSYPPLEHLQQAEGLLLRDAQGNQHRMGGAGTKSRVLRQGPMAVGLRFEKSETAPELAGVSWTVDLVFPARVSWMEVDVRVDDPQQHVAALGWQLHLNLDPPTAKEPTLVDFGASRTVYGSLRPEWQMELRARPSLDIPWQVWRGKAGELRLMEAAPLKSAALAEGWAHVMDRRRCLALAVSEFSKQGDEQLTIDADGTLSAWRTFAAEVGQEKTMRSWFHFVTFPHQLGAATSPQSMQNPPVVRWGQP
;
A
#
# COMPACT_ATOMS: atom_id res chain seq x y z
N MET A 1 6.27 -75.18 52.43
CA MET A 1 6.34 -73.70 52.44
C MET A 1 6.62 -73.22 51.02
N GLN A 2 5.57 -72.90 50.26
CA GLN A 2 5.67 -72.30 48.92
C GLN A 2 6.04 -70.82 49.05
N LYS A 3 7.13 -70.40 48.42
CA LYS A 3 7.50 -68.99 48.27
C LYS A 3 6.94 -68.48 46.94
N ILE A 4 5.99 -67.56 47.01
CA ILE A 4 5.43 -66.82 45.88
C ILE A 4 6.41 -65.69 45.54
N LEU A 5 6.91 -65.67 44.30
CA LEU A 5 7.72 -64.59 43.74
C LEU A 5 6.78 -63.57 43.05
N PRO A 6 6.89 -62.26 43.27
CA PRO A 6 6.06 -61.29 42.56
C PRO A 6 6.63 -61.02 41.17
N LEU A 7 5.76 -61.12 40.16
CA LEU A 7 6.00 -60.73 38.78
C LEU A 7 5.89 -59.20 38.70
N ILE A 8 7.01 -58.50 38.50
CA ILE A 8 7.02 -57.05 38.25
C ILE A 8 6.70 -56.84 36.76
N LEU A 9 5.50 -56.31 36.48
CA LEU A 9 5.07 -55.91 35.15
C LEU A 9 5.67 -54.52 34.85
N LEU A 10 6.67 -54.47 33.99
CA LEU A 10 7.28 -53.22 33.52
C LEU A 10 6.37 -52.62 32.42
N ALA A 11 5.53 -51.66 32.79
CA ALA A 11 4.74 -50.89 31.82
C ALA A 11 5.65 -49.92 31.06
N LEU A 12 5.95 -50.24 29.81
CA LEU A 12 6.56 -49.32 28.85
C LEU A 12 5.53 -48.24 28.51
N PHE A 13 5.62 -47.09 29.18
CA PHE A 13 4.94 -45.88 28.75
C PHE A 13 5.62 -45.39 27.47
N THR A 14 4.97 -45.61 26.33
CA THR A 14 5.25 -44.87 25.10
C THR A 14 4.75 -43.45 25.31
N ALA A 15 5.64 -42.56 25.75
CA ALA A 15 5.36 -41.14 25.69
C ALA A 15 5.11 -40.77 24.20
N PRO A 16 3.99 -40.13 23.86
CA PRO A 16 3.83 -39.59 22.51
C PRO A 16 4.95 -38.57 22.29
N PHE A 17 5.74 -38.79 21.25
CA PHE A 17 6.60 -37.75 20.72
C PHE A 17 5.68 -36.67 20.19
N THR A 18 5.39 -35.66 21.01
CA THR A 18 4.81 -34.40 20.54
C THR A 18 5.89 -33.75 19.68
N THR A 19 5.77 -33.88 18.37
CA THR A 19 6.50 -33.04 17.43
C THR A 19 6.14 -31.59 17.77
N ALA A 20 7.14 -30.81 18.16
CA ALA A 20 6.92 -29.40 18.45
C ALA A 20 6.44 -28.70 17.17
N ALA A 21 5.53 -27.72 17.30
CA ALA A 21 5.18 -26.85 16.20
C ALA A 21 6.44 -26.20 15.63
N ASP A 22 6.51 -26.07 14.31
CA ASP A 22 7.59 -25.33 13.68
C ASP A 22 7.39 -23.83 13.96
N GLU A 23 8.50 -23.11 14.18
CA GLU A 23 8.47 -21.70 14.55
C GLU A 23 9.36 -20.85 13.64
N ILE A 24 8.86 -19.68 13.26
CA ILE A 24 9.64 -18.64 12.57
C ILE A 24 9.50 -17.34 13.35
N GLN A 25 10.62 -16.67 13.60
CA GLN A 25 10.64 -15.42 14.34
C GLN A 25 10.94 -14.23 13.43
N PHE A 26 10.28 -13.11 13.74
CA PHE A 26 10.59 -11.82 13.14
C PHE A 26 10.40 -10.69 14.15
N THR A 27 10.95 -9.53 13.83
CA THR A 27 10.72 -8.29 14.57
C THR A 27 9.95 -7.31 13.70
N LEU A 28 9.04 -6.57 14.32
CA LEU A 28 8.32 -5.46 13.73
C LEU A 28 8.81 -4.18 14.39
N ARG A 29 9.38 -3.26 13.60
CA ARG A 29 9.95 -2.00 14.09
C ARG A 29 9.15 -0.81 13.60
N GLU A 30 8.86 0.13 14.50
CA GLU A 30 8.37 1.47 14.18
C GLU A 30 9.60 2.39 13.97
N PRO A 31 9.86 2.92 12.76
CA PRO A 31 11.09 3.69 12.52
C PRO A 31 10.98 5.20 12.76
N TYR A 32 9.78 5.76 12.89
CA TYR A 32 9.52 7.19 12.65
C TYR A 32 8.97 7.95 13.86
N GLY A 33 8.88 7.31 15.02
CA GLY A 33 8.36 7.92 16.24
C GLY A 33 6.83 8.07 16.23
N ILE A 34 6.14 7.29 15.41
CA ILE A 34 4.69 7.38 15.22
C ILE A 34 4.01 6.30 16.05
N MET A 35 3.10 6.71 16.93
CA MET A 35 2.24 5.78 17.66
C MET A 35 1.34 4.98 16.69
N ARG A 36 1.39 3.64 16.73
CA ARG A 36 0.62 2.75 15.85
C ARG A 36 -0.48 2.04 16.64
N HIS A 37 -1.73 2.39 16.36
CA HIS A 37 -2.90 1.74 16.95
C HIS A 37 -3.58 0.77 15.97
N GLY A 38 -2.92 -0.36 15.68
CA GLY A 38 -3.48 -1.38 14.79
C GLY A 38 -3.28 -1.07 13.30
N ILE A 39 -2.10 -0.54 12.95
CA ILE A 39 -1.69 -0.29 11.57
C ILE A 39 -1.69 -1.61 10.78
N PRO A 40 -2.22 -1.67 9.55
CA PRO A 40 -2.13 -2.88 8.75
C PRO A 40 -0.67 -3.23 8.47
N VAL A 41 -0.32 -4.49 8.68
CA VAL A 41 0.96 -5.08 8.28
C VAL A 41 0.65 -6.28 7.39
N GLY A 42 1.24 -6.30 6.20
CA GLY A 42 1.10 -7.38 5.24
C GLY A 42 2.46 -7.78 4.70
N GLU A 43 2.85 -9.05 4.86
CA GLU A 43 4.18 -9.55 4.51
C GLU A 43 4.09 -10.91 3.82
N LEU A 44 4.98 -11.15 2.84
CA LEU A 44 5.14 -12.48 2.24
C LEU A 44 6.19 -13.27 3.04
N VAL A 45 5.71 -14.20 3.86
CA VAL A 45 6.52 -15.11 4.66
C VAL A 45 7.07 -16.23 3.78
N THR A 46 8.36 -16.52 3.90
CA THR A 46 8.98 -17.73 3.33
C THR A 46 9.27 -18.71 4.46
N LEU A 47 8.63 -19.88 4.42
CA LEU A 47 8.82 -20.97 5.36
C LEU A 47 10.07 -21.80 4.97
N PRO A 48 10.75 -22.45 5.93
CA PRO A 48 11.84 -23.36 5.64
C PRO A 48 11.46 -24.56 4.76
N VAL A 49 10.20 -24.98 4.82
CA VAL A 49 9.66 -26.12 4.07
C VAL A 49 8.27 -25.77 3.57
N ALA A 50 7.92 -26.24 2.37
CA ALA A 50 6.59 -26.09 1.81
C ALA A 50 5.57 -26.89 2.64
N VAL A 51 4.40 -26.29 2.88
CA VAL A 51 3.32 -26.92 3.66
C VAL A 51 1.99 -26.87 2.90
N PRO A 52 1.06 -27.82 3.14
CA PRO A 52 -0.26 -27.82 2.50
C PRO A 52 -1.10 -26.58 2.82
N GLU A 53 -2.04 -26.23 1.94
CA GLU A 53 -2.96 -25.09 2.14
C GLU A 53 -3.82 -25.20 3.42
N GLY A 54 -4.11 -26.42 3.88
CA GLY A 54 -4.84 -26.66 5.13
C GLY A 54 -4.00 -26.54 6.41
N THR A 55 -2.73 -26.12 6.32
CA THR A 55 -1.85 -26.01 7.48
C THR A 55 -2.36 -24.96 8.47
N SER A 56 -2.40 -25.33 9.75
CA SER A 56 -2.73 -24.40 10.83
C SER A 56 -1.58 -23.42 11.06
N PHE A 57 -1.91 -22.14 11.19
CA PHE A 57 -0.97 -21.08 11.56
C PHE A 57 -1.46 -20.30 12.77
N ARG A 58 -0.52 -19.75 13.53
CA ARG A 58 -0.79 -18.83 14.63
C ARG A 58 0.32 -17.81 14.75
N LEU A 59 -0.04 -16.53 14.83
CA LEU A 59 0.87 -15.45 15.19
C LEU A 59 0.86 -15.24 16.71
N VAL A 60 2.02 -15.10 17.33
CA VAL A 60 2.19 -14.91 18.78
C VAL A 60 3.08 -13.69 19.05
N ARG A 61 2.68 -12.89 20.04
CA ARG A 61 3.49 -11.82 20.64
C ARG A 61 3.40 -11.94 22.14
N ASP A 62 4.55 -11.94 22.84
CA ASP A 62 4.62 -12.06 24.30
C ASP A 62 3.81 -13.25 24.86
N GLY A 63 3.90 -14.39 24.17
CA GLY A 63 3.17 -15.63 24.50
C GLY A 63 1.66 -15.58 24.24
N LYS A 64 1.12 -14.47 23.72
CA LYS A 64 -0.32 -14.29 23.44
C LYS A 64 -0.61 -14.39 21.95
N PRO A 65 -1.69 -15.09 21.55
CA PRO A 65 -2.12 -15.09 20.16
C PRO A 65 -2.49 -13.67 19.69
N VAL A 66 -2.01 -13.32 18.51
CA VAL A 66 -2.35 -12.10 17.79
C VAL A 66 -3.33 -12.47 16.68
N ARG A 67 -4.35 -11.62 16.47
CA ARG A 67 -5.28 -11.82 15.35
C ARG A 67 -4.55 -11.58 14.04
N ALA A 68 -4.48 -12.61 13.22
CA ALA A 68 -3.76 -12.61 11.96
C ALA A 68 -4.53 -13.43 10.92
N GLN A 69 -4.14 -13.27 9.66
CA GLN A 69 -4.66 -14.00 8.53
C GLN A 69 -3.48 -14.56 7.74
N PHE A 70 -3.51 -15.86 7.48
CA PHE A 70 -2.49 -16.53 6.65
C PHE A 70 -3.14 -17.01 5.35
N ARG A 71 -2.57 -16.64 4.20
CA ARG A 71 -3.07 -17.07 2.89
C ARG A 71 -1.94 -17.63 2.05
N ASN A 72 -2.15 -18.82 1.49
CA ASN A 72 -1.19 -19.45 0.61
C ASN A 72 -0.95 -18.56 -0.63
N ALA A 73 0.32 -18.27 -0.96
CA ALA A 73 0.66 -17.44 -2.13
C ALA A 73 0.46 -18.18 -3.47
N THR A 74 0.34 -19.51 -3.43
CA THR A 74 0.02 -20.39 -4.55
C THR A 74 -1.13 -21.33 -4.15
N PRO A 75 -2.39 -20.84 -4.23
CA PRO A 75 -3.56 -21.62 -3.83
C PRO A 75 -3.65 -22.98 -4.53
N GLY A 76 -4.12 -24.00 -3.81
CA GLY A 76 -4.27 -25.37 -4.31
C GLY A 76 -2.99 -26.22 -4.36
N GLN A 77 -1.85 -25.69 -3.89
CA GLN A 77 -0.57 -26.38 -3.87
C GLN A 77 0.10 -26.28 -2.49
N GLU A 78 1.02 -27.20 -2.20
CA GLU A 78 1.97 -26.97 -1.10
C GLU A 78 2.83 -25.75 -1.43
N SER A 79 3.07 -24.90 -0.43
CA SER A 79 3.80 -23.66 -0.61
C SER A 79 4.68 -23.36 0.59
N ASP A 80 5.89 -22.91 0.31
CA ASP A 80 6.77 -22.27 1.28
C ASP A 80 6.45 -20.76 1.39
N LYS A 81 5.62 -20.20 0.52
CA LYS A 81 5.28 -18.77 0.50
C LYS A 81 3.85 -18.51 0.98
N TRP A 82 3.74 -17.71 2.02
CA TRP A 82 2.46 -17.41 2.69
C TRP A 82 2.34 -15.93 3.00
N TRP A 83 1.21 -15.34 2.63
CA TRP A 83 0.88 -13.99 3.04
C TRP A 83 0.42 -13.97 4.49
N LEU A 84 1.06 -13.12 5.30
CA LEU A 84 0.67 -12.80 6.67
C LEU A 84 0.10 -11.38 6.70
N ASP A 85 -1.18 -11.25 7.07
CA ASP A 85 -1.83 -9.97 7.35
C ASP A 85 -2.21 -9.88 8.83
N PHE A 86 -1.83 -8.80 9.52
CA PHE A 86 -2.22 -8.54 10.91
C PHE A 86 -2.28 -7.02 11.21
N ALA A 87 -2.76 -6.67 12.40
CA ALA A 87 -2.78 -5.28 12.87
C ALA A 87 -1.66 -5.04 13.87
N GLY A 88 -0.63 -4.29 13.47
CA GLY A 88 0.50 -3.93 14.31
C GLY A 88 0.12 -2.87 15.35
N VAL A 89 0.47 -3.10 16.62
CA VAL A 89 0.38 -2.10 17.68
C VAL A 89 1.78 -1.84 18.16
N LEU A 90 2.26 -0.60 18.02
CA LEU A 90 3.62 -0.21 18.37
C LEU A 90 3.63 1.17 19.01
N ASP A 91 4.38 1.30 20.10
CA ASP A 91 4.78 2.60 20.63
C ASP A 91 5.79 3.28 19.67
N PRO A 92 5.97 4.61 19.75
CA PRO A 92 7.01 5.32 19.00
C PRO A 92 8.38 4.67 19.16
N PHE A 93 9.03 4.37 18.02
CA PHE A 93 10.34 3.70 17.96
C PHE A 93 10.41 2.28 18.55
N GLU A 94 9.27 1.67 18.89
CA GLU A 94 9.23 0.31 19.43
C GLU A 94 9.74 -0.72 18.41
N THR A 95 10.43 -1.74 18.91
CA THR A 95 10.68 -2.99 18.18
C THR A 95 10.05 -4.14 18.96
N ALA A 96 9.06 -4.80 18.37
CA ALA A 96 8.35 -5.93 18.98
C ALA A 96 8.71 -7.24 18.27
N ALA A 97 8.92 -8.30 19.04
CA ALA A 97 9.18 -9.64 18.52
C ALA A 97 7.87 -10.43 18.32
N PHE A 98 7.81 -11.18 17.23
CA PHE A 98 6.69 -12.03 16.88
C PHE A 98 7.19 -13.42 16.49
N THR A 99 6.37 -14.43 16.80
CA THR A 99 6.60 -15.83 16.41
C THR A 99 5.41 -16.31 15.59
N ILE A 100 5.68 -16.88 14.42
CA ILE A 100 4.73 -17.66 13.64
C ILE A 100 4.91 -19.12 14.05
N GLN A 101 3.86 -19.73 14.57
CA GLN A 101 3.78 -21.17 14.84
C GLN A 101 2.95 -21.81 13.73
N TYR A 102 3.40 -22.94 13.19
CA TYR A 102 2.67 -23.66 12.14
C TYR A 102 2.87 -25.18 12.18
N GLY A 103 2.00 -25.90 11.48
CA GLY A 103 2.06 -27.37 11.36
C GLY A 103 0.85 -28.09 11.98
N PRO A 104 0.82 -29.43 11.91
CA PRO A 104 -0.34 -30.24 12.31
C PRO A 104 -0.68 -30.13 13.80
N ASP A 105 0.32 -29.90 14.64
CA ASP A 105 0.18 -29.76 16.09
C ASP A 105 -0.11 -28.30 16.53
N THR A 106 -0.16 -27.36 15.58
CA THR A 106 -0.48 -25.96 15.87
C THR A 106 -1.98 -25.77 16.02
N GLN A 107 -2.40 -25.25 17.17
CA GLN A 107 -3.75 -24.72 17.33
C GLN A 107 -3.89 -23.45 16.47
N PRO A 108 -4.85 -23.37 15.52
CA PRO A 108 -5.06 -22.18 14.71
C PRO A 108 -5.22 -20.91 15.55
N GLY A 109 -4.58 -19.84 15.12
CA GLY A 109 -4.72 -18.52 15.72
C GLY A 109 -6.11 -17.91 15.46
N PRO A 110 -6.49 -16.86 16.21
CA PRO A 110 -7.73 -16.15 15.94
C PRO A 110 -7.63 -15.42 14.60
N GLU A 111 -8.60 -15.63 13.71
CA GLU A 111 -8.80 -14.82 12.49
C GLU A 111 -9.93 -13.79 12.71
N ARG A 112 -10.03 -12.78 11.85
CA ARG A 112 -11.15 -11.81 11.86
C ARG A 112 -12.35 -12.44 11.15
N GLU A 113 -13.54 -12.37 11.74
CA GLU A 113 -14.76 -12.96 11.12
C GLU A 113 -15.39 -12.08 10.03
N ARG A 114 -15.17 -10.76 10.11
CA ARG A 114 -15.78 -9.77 9.21
C ARG A 114 -14.72 -8.80 8.70
N GLY A 115 -14.89 -8.28 7.50
CA GLY A 115 -14.03 -7.25 6.93
C GLY A 115 -14.24 -7.22 5.42
N HIS A 116 -13.14 -7.17 4.68
CA HIS A 116 -13.22 -7.18 3.23
C HIS A 116 -13.83 -8.46 2.68
N VAL A 117 -14.66 -8.29 1.67
CA VAL A 117 -15.19 -9.34 0.80
C VAL A 117 -14.79 -8.97 -0.63
N LEU A 118 -14.11 -9.88 -1.30
CA LEU A 118 -13.81 -9.76 -2.72
C LEU A 118 -14.93 -10.44 -3.52
N SER A 119 -15.48 -9.74 -4.51
CA SER A 119 -16.30 -10.31 -5.56
C SER A 119 -15.66 -10.06 -6.91
N GLU A 120 -15.80 -11.05 -7.79
CA GLU A 120 -15.15 -11.12 -9.07
C GLU A 120 -16.23 -11.21 -10.16
N ASN A 121 -16.20 -10.28 -11.10
CA ASN A 121 -17.00 -10.36 -12.33
C ASN A 121 -16.08 -10.28 -13.55
N GLU A 122 -16.68 -10.35 -14.75
CA GLU A 122 -15.93 -10.38 -16.02
C GLU A 122 -15.13 -9.08 -16.28
N ASP A 123 -15.61 -7.95 -15.77
CA ASP A 123 -15.05 -6.62 -16.09
C ASP A 123 -14.21 -6.02 -14.95
N ALA A 124 -14.46 -6.41 -13.70
CA ALA A 124 -13.90 -5.78 -12.52
C ALA A 124 -13.79 -6.71 -11.29
N TYR A 125 -12.91 -6.30 -10.38
CA TYR A 125 -12.88 -6.71 -8.99
C TYR A 125 -13.67 -5.71 -8.14
N SER A 126 -14.56 -6.20 -7.27
CA SER A 126 -15.26 -5.41 -6.27
C SER A 126 -14.75 -5.81 -4.88
N ILE A 127 -14.13 -4.88 -4.15
CA ILE A 127 -13.68 -5.09 -2.77
C ILE A 127 -14.60 -4.31 -1.85
N ALA A 128 -15.37 -4.98 -1.01
CA ALA A 128 -16.34 -4.35 -0.12
C ALA A 128 -16.03 -4.59 1.35
N ASN A 129 -16.06 -3.53 2.16
CA ASN A 129 -16.14 -3.59 3.62
C ASN A 129 -17.50 -3.06 4.05
N ALA A 130 -18.55 -3.82 3.75
CA ALA A 130 -19.92 -3.36 3.90
C ALA A 130 -20.28 -3.04 5.37
N PRO A 131 -21.10 -2.00 5.62
CA PRO A 131 -21.70 -1.08 4.66
C PRO A 131 -20.84 0.18 4.37
N TYR A 132 -19.55 0.17 4.74
CA TYR A 132 -18.76 1.40 4.86
C TYR A 132 -18.14 1.86 3.54
N ILE A 133 -17.51 0.96 2.79
CA ILE A 133 -16.77 1.31 1.58
C ILE A 133 -16.74 0.14 0.57
N GLU A 134 -16.80 0.47 -0.72
CA GLU A 134 -16.58 -0.44 -1.84
C GLU A 134 -15.61 0.19 -2.86
N TRP A 135 -14.59 -0.57 -3.26
CA TRP A 135 -13.71 -0.22 -4.37
C TRP A 135 -14.03 -1.09 -5.58
N LYS A 136 -14.01 -0.50 -6.78
CA LYS A 136 -14.09 -1.23 -8.04
C LYS A 136 -12.83 -1.01 -8.86
N VAL A 137 -12.14 -2.11 -9.17
CA VAL A 137 -10.90 -2.12 -9.95
C VAL A 137 -11.16 -2.86 -11.26
N PRO A 138 -11.00 -2.22 -12.44
CA PRO A 138 -11.12 -2.92 -13.72
C PRO A 138 -10.13 -4.08 -13.85
N ARG A 139 -10.55 -5.18 -14.49
CA ARG A 139 -9.72 -6.38 -14.72
C ARG A 139 -8.46 -6.09 -15.52
N ASP A 140 -8.52 -5.10 -16.38
CA ASP A 140 -7.41 -4.65 -17.21
C ASP A 140 -6.65 -3.46 -16.60
N LEU A 141 -6.93 -3.07 -15.35
CA LEU A 141 -6.35 -1.91 -14.66
C LEU A 141 -6.62 -0.55 -15.31
N SER A 142 -7.48 -0.47 -16.34
CA SER A 142 -7.77 0.81 -16.99
C SER A 142 -8.30 1.84 -15.99
N GLY A 143 -7.70 3.04 -15.97
CA GLY A 143 -8.10 4.11 -15.03
C GLY A 143 -7.74 3.86 -13.55
N LEU A 144 -7.02 2.77 -13.20
CA LEU A 144 -6.66 2.32 -11.85
C LEU A 144 -7.86 1.92 -10.96
N LEU A 145 -8.85 2.81 -10.82
CA LEU A 145 -10.08 2.60 -10.07
C LEU A 145 -11.27 3.11 -10.89
N ALA A 146 -12.32 2.31 -10.99
CA ALA A 146 -13.57 2.71 -11.62
C ALA A 146 -14.53 3.41 -10.64
N SER A 147 -14.43 3.10 -9.34
CA SER A 147 -15.30 3.66 -8.30
C SER A 147 -14.69 3.47 -6.92
N VAL A 148 -14.92 4.45 -6.04
CA VAL A 148 -14.75 4.34 -4.59
C VAL A 148 -15.99 4.88 -3.90
N SER A 149 -16.90 3.97 -3.60
CA SER A 149 -18.18 4.27 -2.98
C SER A 149 -18.07 4.19 -1.47
N TYR A 150 -18.35 5.31 -0.80
CA TYR A 150 -18.58 5.38 0.63
C TYR A 150 -20.03 5.85 0.82
N PRO A 151 -21.02 4.94 0.84
CA PRO A 151 -22.42 5.33 0.71
C PRO A 151 -22.82 6.43 1.70
N PRO A 152 -23.48 7.51 1.24
CA PRO A 152 -24.07 7.70 -0.10
C PRO A 152 -23.15 8.40 -1.14
N LEU A 153 -21.84 8.53 -0.87
CA LEU A 153 -20.91 9.32 -1.67
C LEU A 153 -20.07 8.46 -2.62
N GLU A 154 -20.00 8.86 -3.88
CA GLU A 154 -18.94 8.44 -4.81
C GLU A 154 -17.76 9.43 -4.69
N HIS A 155 -16.55 8.90 -4.55
CA HIS A 155 -15.32 9.70 -4.38
C HIS A 155 -14.59 9.95 -5.70
N LEU A 156 -14.80 9.11 -6.72
CA LEU A 156 -14.09 9.20 -7.99
C LEU A 156 -15.00 9.62 -9.15
N GLN A 157 -14.41 10.39 -10.06
CA GLN A 157 -14.84 10.50 -11.45
C GLN A 157 -13.90 9.65 -12.31
N GLN A 158 -14.10 9.66 -13.63
CA GLN A 158 -13.24 8.94 -14.55
C GLN A 158 -11.80 9.47 -14.48
N ALA A 159 -10.85 8.58 -14.21
CA ALA A 159 -9.43 8.90 -14.11
C ALA A 159 -8.64 8.32 -15.31
N GLU A 160 -7.50 8.93 -15.62
CA GLU A 160 -6.53 8.35 -16.57
C GLU A 160 -5.86 7.10 -15.98
N GLY A 161 -5.67 7.05 -14.65
CA GLY A 161 -5.07 5.93 -13.94
C GLY A 161 -3.55 6.03 -13.86
N LEU A 162 -2.87 4.91 -14.06
CA LEU A 162 -1.41 4.81 -14.01
C LEU A 162 -0.79 5.12 -15.37
N LEU A 163 0.35 5.81 -15.37
CA LEU A 163 0.97 6.38 -16.56
C LEU A 163 2.48 6.08 -16.60
N LEU A 164 2.97 5.83 -17.82
CA LEU A 164 4.38 5.85 -18.18
C LEU A 164 4.64 7.10 -19.02
N ARG A 165 5.83 7.69 -18.89
CA ARG A 165 6.34 8.67 -19.86
C ARG A 165 7.60 8.10 -20.51
N ASP A 166 7.64 8.10 -21.83
CA ASP A 166 8.83 7.66 -22.56
C ASP A 166 9.93 8.73 -22.60
N ALA A 167 11.09 8.37 -23.15
CA ALA A 167 12.23 9.27 -23.31
C ALA A 167 11.96 10.50 -24.21
N GLN A 168 10.95 10.43 -25.07
CA GLN A 168 10.53 11.54 -25.94
C GLN A 168 9.47 12.44 -25.26
N GLY A 169 8.98 12.05 -24.08
CA GLY A 169 7.99 12.77 -23.32
C GLY A 169 6.54 12.37 -23.61
N ASN A 170 6.30 11.37 -24.48
CA ASN A 170 4.94 10.89 -24.72
C ASN A 170 4.44 10.10 -23.53
N GLN A 171 3.13 10.18 -23.30
CA GLN A 171 2.47 9.50 -22.19
C GLN A 171 1.75 8.25 -22.68
N HIS A 172 1.90 7.18 -21.93
CA HIS A 172 1.29 5.87 -22.20
C HIS A 172 0.52 5.42 -20.97
N ARG A 173 -0.75 5.05 -21.13
CA ARG A 173 -1.54 4.52 -20.02
C ARG A 173 -1.14 3.08 -19.73
N MET A 174 -0.96 2.75 -18.45
CA MET A 174 -0.85 1.37 -18.02
C MET A 174 -2.25 0.73 -17.98
N GLY A 175 -2.28 -0.59 -18.13
CA GLY A 175 -3.52 -1.35 -18.26
C GLY A 175 -3.98 -1.55 -19.71
N GLY A 176 -5.26 -1.89 -19.87
CA GLY A 176 -5.90 -2.15 -21.15
C GLY A 176 -5.62 -3.56 -21.71
N ALA A 177 -5.89 -3.73 -23.01
CA ALA A 177 -5.77 -5.01 -23.70
C ALA A 177 -4.39 -5.67 -23.49
N GLY A 178 -4.40 -6.97 -23.18
CA GLY A 178 -3.19 -7.75 -22.89
C GLY A 178 -2.72 -7.70 -21.44
N THR A 179 -3.30 -6.85 -20.59
CA THR A 179 -3.07 -6.86 -19.15
C THR A 179 -3.62 -8.14 -18.54
N LYS A 180 -2.79 -8.83 -17.76
CA LYS A 180 -3.22 -9.99 -16.96
C LYS A 180 -3.44 -9.55 -15.54
N SER A 181 -4.49 -10.06 -14.91
CA SER A 181 -4.78 -9.79 -13.51
C SER A 181 -4.97 -11.08 -12.72
N ARG A 182 -4.60 -11.06 -11.44
CA ARG A 182 -4.86 -12.17 -10.50
C ARG A 182 -4.99 -11.69 -9.07
N VAL A 183 -5.71 -12.46 -8.27
CA VAL A 183 -5.77 -12.26 -6.82
C VAL A 183 -4.48 -12.80 -6.20
N LEU A 184 -3.75 -11.96 -5.47
CA LEU A 184 -2.55 -12.35 -4.72
C LEU A 184 -2.91 -12.97 -3.37
N ARG A 185 -3.88 -12.36 -2.68
CA ARG A 185 -4.41 -12.81 -1.40
C ARG A 185 -5.79 -12.24 -1.17
N GLN A 186 -6.61 -12.95 -0.41
CA GLN A 186 -7.94 -12.47 -0.04
C GLN A 186 -8.35 -12.92 1.35
N GLY A 187 -9.07 -12.04 2.03
CA GLY A 187 -9.77 -12.35 3.26
C GLY A 187 -10.17 -11.09 4.03
N PRO A 188 -10.78 -11.25 5.21
CA PRO A 188 -11.33 -10.16 6.00
C PRO A 188 -10.30 -9.15 6.50
N MET A 189 -8.99 -9.44 6.47
CA MET A 189 -7.95 -8.49 6.88
C MET A 189 -7.37 -7.68 5.73
N ALA A 190 -7.25 -8.26 4.53
CA ALA A 190 -6.72 -7.60 3.35
C ALA A 190 -7.13 -8.33 2.07
N VAL A 191 -7.21 -7.57 0.98
CA VAL A 191 -7.26 -8.09 -0.39
C VAL A 191 -6.05 -7.53 -1.14
N GLY A 192 -5.35 -8.40 -1.87
CA GLY A 192 -4.24 -8.04 -2.74
C GLY A 192 -4.52 -8.48 -4.18
N LEU A 193 -4.32 -7.58 -5.14
CA LEU A 193 -4.45 -7.84 -6.56
C LEU A 193 -3.10 -7.57 -7.24
N ARG A 194 -2.78 -8.35 -8.27
CA ARG A 194 -1.63 -8.11 -9.16
C ARG A 194 -2.10 -7.96 -10.59
N PHE A 195 -1.51 -6.99 -11.27
CA PHE A 195 -1.63 -6.77 -12.70
C PHE A 195 -0.25 -6.79 -13.33
N GLU A 196 -0.14 -7.34 -14.53
CA GLU A 196 1.12 -7.42 -15.26
C GLU A 196 0.91 -7.34 -16.77
N LYS A 197 1.87 -6.75 -17.48
CA LYS A 197 1.88 -6.66 -18.93
C LYS A 197 3.30 -6.47 -19.45
N SER A 198 3.56 -7.03 -20.63
CA SER A 198 4.72 -6.68 -21.45
C SER A 198 4.25 -5.78 -22.59
N GLU A 199 4.87 -4.61 -22.74
CA GLU A 199 4.46 -3.64 -23.73
C GLU A 199 4.89 -4.06 -25.14
N THR A 200 4.00 -3.77 -26.09
CA THR A 200 4.17 -4.12 -27.51
C THR A 200 4.24 -2.89 -28.41
N ALA A 201 3.96 -1.70 -27.87
CA ALA A 201 4.15 -0.45 -28.57
C ALA A 201 5.64 -0.28 -28.93
N PRO A 202 5.98 0.15 -30.16
CA PRO A 202 7.37 0.33 -30.57
C PRO A 202 8.20 1.19 -29.63
N GLU A 203 7.58 2.22 -29.04
CA GLU A 203 8.20 3.19 -28.13
C GLU A 203 8.52 2.58 -26.74
N LEU A 204 7.87 1.47 -26.40
CA LEU A 204 8.02 0.76 -25.13
C LEU A 204 8.46 -0.70 -25.34
N ALA A 205 9.08 -1.01 -26.49
CA ALA A 205 9.46 -2.36 -26.83
C ALA A 205 10.42 -2.95 -25.78
N GLY A 206 10.04 -4.10 -25.21
CA GLY A 206 10.82 -4.78 -24.17
C GLY A 206 10.59 -4.25 -22.75
N VAL A 207 9.76 -3.22 -22.57
CA VAL A 207 9.31 -2.78 -21.24
C VAL A 207 8.27 -3.75 -20.72
N SER A 208 8.41 -4.17 -19.47
CA SER A 208 7.37 -4.91 -18.76
C SER A 208 7.09 -4.27 -17.41
N TRP A 209 5.86 -4.42 -16.92
CA TRP A 209 5.48 -3.83 -15.66
C TRP A 209 4.59 -4.75 -14.83
N THR A 210 4.66 -4.55 -13.52
CA THR A 210 3.79 -5.17 -12.52
C THR A 210 3.20 -4.07 -11.64
N VAL A 211 1.92 -4.19 -11.32
CA VAL A 211 1.21 -3.34 -10.37
C VAL A 211 0.56 -4.20 -9.32
N ASP A 212 0.94 -4.00 -8.06
CA ASP A 212 0.26 -4.60 -6.91
C ASP A 212 -0.65 -3.57 -6.26
N LEU A 213 -1.91 -3.94 -6.05
CA LEU A 213 -2.88 -3.17 -5.29
C LEU A 213 -3.18 -3.89 -3.98
N VAL A 214 -3.08 -3.19 -2.85
CA VAL A 214 -3.42 -3.76 -1.53
C VAL A 214 -4.47 -2.92 -0.82
N PHE A 215 -5.54 -3.59 -0.42
CA PHE A 215 -6.68 -3.03 0.31
C PHE A 215 -6.72 -3.63 1.72
N PRO A 216 -6.12 -2.99 2.74
CA PRO A 216 -6.25 -3.42 4.13
C PRO A 216 -7.63 -3.08 4.73
N ALA A 217 -8.18 -3.92 5.61
CA ALA A 217 -9.57 -3.81 6.09
C ALA A 217 -9.78 -2.92 7.34
N ARG A 218 -8.72 -2.39 7.94
CA ARG A 218 -8.81 -1.51 9.12
C ARG A 218 -8.79 -0.03 8.78
N VAL A 219 -8.44 0.30 7.54
CA VAL A 219 -8.22 1.65 7.05
C VAL A 219 -8.84 1.75 5.67
N SER A 220 -9.32 2.93 5.29
CA SER A 220 -10.02 3.13 4.01
C SER A 220 -9.04 3.46 2.88
N TRP A 221 -7.83 2.91 2.91
CA TRP A 221 -6.79 3.22 1.94
C TRP A 221 -6.45 2.06 1.02
N MET A 222 -5.94 2.41 -0.15
CA MET A 222 -5.35 1.52 -1.13
C MET A 222 -3.86 1.85 -1.25
N GLU A 223 -3.01 0.83 -1.15
CA GLU A 223 -1.61 0.91 -1.55
C GLU A 223 -1.47 0.47 -3.02
N VAL A 224 -0.64 1.20 -3.76
CA VAL A 224 -0.32 0.92 -5.16
C VAL A 224 1.20 0.83 -5.27
N ASP A 225 1.72 -0.32 -5.67
CA ASP A 225 3.14 -0.55 -5.90
C ASP A 225 3.37 -0.85 -7.39
N VAL A 226 3.92 0.12 -8.11
CA VAL A 226 4.27 0.00 -9.53
C VAL A 226 5.74 -0.35 -9.66
N ARG A 227 6.03 -1.40 -10.43
CA ARG A 227 7.40 -1.81 -10.81
C ARG A 227 7.49 -1.97 -12.32
N VAL A 228 8.54 -1.42 -12.91
CA VAL A 228 8.80 -1.49 -14.34
C VAL A 228 10.20 -2.03 -14.55
N ASP A 229 10.29 -3.11 -15.33
CA ASP A 229 11.53 -3.62 -15.90
C ASP A 229 11.72 -2.99 -17.28
N ASP A 230 12.74 -2.14 -17.37
CA ASP A 230 13.06 -1.32 -18.53
C ASP A 230 14.54 -1.50 -18.91
N PRO A 231 14.89 -2.66 -19.51
CA PRO A 231 16.29 -3.01 -19.79
C PRO A 231 16.96 -2.08 -20.80
N GLN A 232 16.17 -1.36 -21.61
CA GLN A 232 16.63 -0.46 -22.67
C GLN A 232 16.45 1.03 -22.33
N GLN A 233 15.99 1.36 -21.12
CA GLN A 233 15.82 2.73 -20.63
C GLN A 233 14.85 3.59 -21.46
N HIS A 234 13.75 2.99 -21.92
CA HIS A 234 12.70 3.69 -22.69
C HIS A 234 11.81 4.57 -21.81
N VAL A 235 11.66 4.26 -20.53
CA VAL A 235 10.75 4.95 -19.60
C VAL A 235 11.46 6.07 -18.86
N ALA A 236 11.14 7.34 -19.14
CA ALA A 236 11.69 8.49 -18.42
C ALA A 236 10.98 8.77 -17.08
N ALA A 237 9.70 8.44 -16.96
CA ALA A 237 8.94 8.71 -15.73
C ALA A 237 7.81 7.71 -15.48
N LEU A 238 7.49 7.53 -14.20
CA LEU A 238 6.25 6.89 -13.74
C LEU A 238 5.32 7.97 -13.19
N GLY A 239 4.02 7.78 -13.36
CA GLY A 239 3.04 8.69 -12.79
C GLY A 239 1.68 8.07 -12.62
N TRP A 240 0.79 8.85 -12.03
CA TRP A 240 -0.63 8.55 -11.95
C TRP A 240 -1.44 9.83 -12.02
N GLN A 241 -2.69 9.70 -12.43
CA GLN A 241 -3.68 10.76 -12.38
C GLN A 241 -5.02 10.19 -11.92
N LEU A 242 -5.64 10.87 -10.97
CA LEU A 242 -6.97 10.59 -10.44
C LEU A 242 -7.85 11.84 -10.61
N HIS A 243 -9.16 11.62 -10.72
CA HIS A 243 -10.14 12.69 -10.66
C HIS A 243 -11.10 12.43 -9.51
N LEU A 244 -11.01 13.24 -8.46
CA LEU A 244 -11.96 13.21 -7.36
C LEU A 244 -13.28 13.85 -7.76
N ASN A 245 -14.36 13.26 -7.31
CA ASN A 245 -15.71 13.79 -7.48
C ASN A 245 -15.99 14.95 -6.51
N LEU A 246 -15.18 16.00 -6.50
CA LEU A 246 -15.38 17.13 -5.59
C LEU A 246 -16.57 18.00 -6.02
N ASP A 247 -17.19 18.66 -5.06
CA ASP A 247 -18.16 19.71 -5.35
C ASP A 247 -17.42 20.88 -6.07
N PRO A 248 -18.01 21.51 -7.11
CA PRO A 248 -17.34 22.58 -7.85
C PRO A 248 -16.89 23.73 -6.92
N PRO A 249 -15.61 24.16 -6.99
CA PRO A 249 -15.08 25.15 -6.07
C PRO A 249 -15.76 26.50 -6.25
N THR A 250 -16.00 27.21 -5.15
CA THR A 250 -16.48 28.61 -5.18
C THR A 250 -15.61 29.51 -4.31
N ALA A 251 -15.82 30.82 -4.38
CA ALA A 251 -15.12 31.76 -3.49
C ALA A 251 -15.43 31.52 -2.00
N LYS A 252 -16.60 30.96 -1.68
CA LYS A 252 -17.03 30.65 -0.30
C LYS A 252 -16.69 29.22 0.11
N GLU A 253 -16.60 28.33 -0.85
CA GLU A 253 -16.36 26.90 -0.67
C GLU A 253 -15.25 26.46 -1.63
N PRO A 254 -14.00 26.88 -1.37
CA PRO A 254 -12.87 26.48 -2.20
C PRO A 254 -12.49 25.02 -1.93
N THR A 255 -11.80 24.40 -2.87
CA THR A 255 -11.10 23.14 -2.63
C THR A 255 -9.93 23.41 -1.69
N LEU A 256 -9.86 22.67 -0.58
CA LEU A 256 -8.78 22.80 0.40
C LEU A 256 -7.69 21.79 0.08
N VAL A 257 -6.44 22.25 0.16
CA VAL A 257 -5.26 21.44 -0.13
C VAL A 257 -4.22 21.68 0.94
N ASP A 258 -3.49 20.65 1.31
CA ASP A 258 -2.24 20.81 2.01
C ASP A 258 -1.17 19.82 1.51
N PHE A 259 0.08 20.23 1.63
CA PHE A 259 1.25 19.42 1.25
C PHE A 259 2.18 19.21 2.45
N GLY A 260 2.75 18.01 2.52
CA GLY A 260 3.91 17.69 3.35
C GLY A 260 5.21 18.04 2.66
N ALA A 261 5.85 19.14 3.08
CA ALA A 261 7.09 19.63 2.51
C ALA A 261 8.08 20.07 3.61
N SER A 262 8.57 19.13 4.45
CA SER A 262 9.29 19.37 5.73
C SER A 262 8.53 20.17 6.80
N ARG A 263 7.39 20.73 6.41
CA ARG A 263 6.35 21.39 7.18
C ARG A 263 5.04 21.27 6.39
N THR A 264 3.92 21.57 7.01
CA THR A 264 2.64 21.59 6.28
C THR A 264 2.46 22.93 5.57
N VAL A 265 2.18 22.88 4.25
CA VAL A 265 1.84 24.06 3.46
C VAL A 265 0.37 24.00 3.09
N TYR A 266 -0.44 24.87 3.70
CA TYR A 266 -1.89 24.94 3.46
C TYR A 266 -2.24 25.86 2.29
N GLY A 267 -3.19 25.43 1.48
CA GLY A 267 -3.72 26.18 0.36
C GLY A 267 -5.24 26.04 0.23
N SER A 268 -5.82 27.00 -0.47
CA SER A 268 -7.19 26.92 -0.97
C SER A 268 -7.18 27.26 -2.45
N LEU A 269 -7.99 26.53 -3.22
CA LEU A 269 -8.08 26.62 -4.67
C LEU A 269 -9.47 27.13 -5.07
N ARG A 270 -9.46 28.24 -5.82
CA ARG A 270 -10.63 28.80 -6.49
C ARG A 270 -10.81 28.09 -7.84
N PRO A 271 -11.93 28.29 -8.56
CA PRO A 271 -12.05 27.82 -9.94
C PRO A 271 -10.79 28.10 -10.76
N GLU A 272 -10.37 27.10 -11.55
CA GLU A 272 -9.20 27.15 -12.44
C GLU A 272 -7.84 27.26 -11.74
N TRP A 273 -7.79 27.21 -10.41
CA TRP A 273 -6.53 27.23 -9.68
C TRP A 273 -5.99 25.82 -9.50
N GLN A 274 -4.67 25.72 -9.43
CA GLN A 274 -3.95 24.52 -9.04
C GLN A 274 -2.88 24.83 -8.00
N MET A 275 -2.43 23.81 -7.30
CA MET A 275 -1.27 23.82 -6.41
C MET A 275 -0.31 22.71 -6.82
N GLU A 276 0.98 23.00 -6.79
CA GLU A 276 2.02 22.04 -7.15
C GLU A 276 3.09 21.97 -6.07
N LEU A 277 3.40 20.76 -5.62
CA LEU A 277 4.62 20.45 -4.89
C LEU A 277 5.64 19.89 -5.88
N ARG A 278 6.78 20.57 -6.03
CA ARG A 278 7.90 20.14 -6.88
C ARG A 278 9.10 19.82 -6.00
N ALA A 279 9.68 18.66 -6.16
CA ALA A 279 10.93 18.25 -5.53
C ALA A 279 12.02 18.01 -6.58
N ARG A 280 13.18 18.61 -6.35
CA ARG A 280 14.37 18.53 -7.20
C ARG A 280 15.61 18.47 -6.31
N PRO A 281 15.94 17.28 -5.76
CA PRO A 281 16.96 17.15 -4.72
C PRO A 281 18.38 17.56 -5.17
N SER A 282 18.63 17.62 -6.48
CA SER A 282 19.91 18.05 -7.05
C SER A 282 20.10 19.57 -7.10
N LEU A 283 19.09 20.37 -6.74
CA LEU A 283 19.13 21.84 -6.79
C LEU A 283 19.37 22.46 -5.41
N ASP A 284 19.85 23.70 -5.41
CA ASP A 284 20.05 24.52 -4.19
C ASP A 284 18.75 24.74 -3.39
N ILE A 285 17.59 24.60 -4.03
CA ILE A 285 16.28 24.65 -3.41
C ILE A 285 15.63 23.28 -3.67
N PRO A 286 15.72 22.33 -2.71
CA PRO A 286 15.33 20.93 -2.94
C PRO A 286 13.83 20.74 -3.19
N TRP A 287 12.99 21.68 -2.74
CA TRP A 287 11.56 21.66 -3.03
C TRP A 287 10.92 23.04 -3.04
N GLN A 288 9.81 23.15 -3.78
CA GLN A 288 9.02 24.36 -3.94
C GLN A 288 7.53 24.03 -4.01
N VAL A 289 6.70 24.91 -3.45
CA VAL A 289 5.25 24.88 -3.58
C VAL A 289 4.79 26.07 -4.40
N TRP A 290 4.05 25.80 -5.47
CA TRP A 290 3.52 26.77 -6.40
C TRP A 290 1.99 26.78 -6.35
N ARG A 291 1.38 27.93 -6.61
CA ARG A 291 -0.09 28.06 -6.67
C ARG A 291 -0.52 29.14 -7.64
N GLY A 292 -1.61 28.92 -8.35
CA GLY A 292 -2.22 29.90 -9.26
C GLY A 292 -3.00 29.22 -10.36
N LYS A 293 -3.32 29.96 -11.42
CA LYS A 293 -3.87 29.37 -12.65
C LYS A 293 -2.76 28.65 -13.42
N ALA A 294 -3.12 27.66 -14.24
CA ALA A 294 -2.18 27.06 -15.19
C ALA A 294 -1.51 28.15 -16.04
N GLY A 295 -0.18 28.09 -16.17
CA GLY A 295 0.63 29.11 -16.87
C GLY A 295 0.93 30.39 -16.06
N GLU A 296 0.24 30.64 -14.94
CA GLU A 296 0.40 31.84 -14.10
C GLU A 296 0.70 31.48 -12.63
N LEU A 297 1.39 30.36 -12.40
CA LEU A 297 1.75 29.91 -11.07
C LEU A 297 2.72 30.87 -10.40
N ARG A 298 2.48 31.11 -9.10
CA ARG A 298 3.38 31.90 -8.26
C ARG A 298 3.97 31.02 -7.18
N LEU A 299 5.25 31.23 -6.88
CA LEU A 299 5.91 30.59 -5.76
C LEU A 299 5.19 31.00 -4.48
N MET A 300 4.74 30.00 -3.73
CA MET A 300 4.04 30.20 -2.47
C MET A 300 4.97 29.91 -1.29
N GLU A 301 5.73 28.83 -1.35
CA GLU A 301 6.67 28.41 -0.31
C GLU A 301 7.85 27.67 -0.94
N ALA A 302 9.01 27.68 -0.30
CA ALA A 302 10.17 26.92 -0.73
C ALA A 302 11.01 26.45 0.45
N ALA A 303 11.84 25.43 0.21
CA ALA A 303 12.93 25.10 1.11
C ALA A 303 13.88 26.31 1.29
N PRO A 304 14.49 26.48 2.47
CA PRO A 304 15.64 27.37 2.60
C PRO A 304 16.74 26.98 1.62
N LEU A 305 17.51 27.97 1.15
CA LEU A 305 18.65 27.74 0.27
C LEU A 305 19.65 26.78 0.93
N LYS A 306 20.12 25.77 0.19
CA LYS A 306 21.04 24.71 0.67
C LYS A 306 20.52 23.91 1.86
N SER A 307 19.19 23.87 2.04
CA SER A 307 18.57 23.02 3.05
C SER A 307 18.75 21.53 2.70
N ALA A 308 18.97 20.71 3.72
CA ALA A 308 18.89 19.25 3.59
C ALA A 308 17.47 18.71 3.80
N ALA A 309 16.51 19.58 4.18
CA ALA A 309 15.12 19.17 4.43
C ALA A 309 14.41 18.91 3.11
N LEU A 310 14.07 17.63 2.88
CA LEU A 310 13.35 17.17 1.69
C LEU A 310 11.84 17.35 1.86
N ALA A 311 11.12 17.39 0.74
CA ALA A 311 9.67 17.32 0.79
C ALA A 311 9.23 15.90 1.17
N GLU A 312 8.16 15.79 1.96
CA GLU A 312 7.66 14.48 2.39
C GLU A 312 6.83 13.83 1.28
N GLY A 313 6.12 14.59 0.43
CA GLY A 313 5.42 14.03 -0.73
C GLY A 313 4.07 13.39 -0.41
N TRP A 314 3.38 13.93 0.60
CA TRP A 314 1.97 13.65 0.86
C TRP A 314 1.11 14.90 0.67
N ALA A 315 -0.18 14.68 0.48
CA ALA A 315 -1.18 15.74 0.41
C ALA A 315 -2.52 15.33 1.01
N HIS A 316 -3.30 16.33 1.41
CA HIS A 316 -4.75 16.20 1.49
C HIS A 316 -5.42 17.08 0.43
N VAL A 317 -6.52 16.58 -0.11
CA VAL A 317 -7.44 17.33 -1.00
C VAL A 317 -8.84 17.09 -0.53
N MET A 318 -9.59 18.16 -0.27
CA MET A 318 -10.93 18.02 0.30
C MET A 318 -11.88 19.13 -0.12
N ASP A 319 -13.15 18.74 -0.25
CA ASP A 319 -14.30 19.64 -0.25
C ASP A 319 -15.04 19.52 1.10
N ARG A 320 -16.32 19.93 1.15
CA ARG A 320 -17.13 19.88 2.38
C ARG A 320 -17.65 18.47 2.73
N ARG A 321 -17.40 17.47 1.91
CA ARG A 321 -18.02 16.13 1.97
C ARG A 321 -17.00 14.99 1.83
N ARG A 322 -15.95 15.20 1.04
CA ARG A 322 -14.97 14.21 0.60
C ARG A 322 -13.57 14.71 0.89
N CYS A 323 -12.70 13.78 1.24
CA CYS A 323 -11.29 14.03 1.45
C CYS A 323 -10.50 12.84 0.91
N LEU A 324 -9.43 13.14 0.18
CA LEU A 324 -8.38 12.20 -0.15
C LEU A 324 -7.11 12.61 0.59
N ALA A 325 -6.60 11.72 1.43
CA ALA A 325 -5.23 11.75 1.88
C ALA A 325 -4.40 10.88 0.93
N LEU A 326 -3.27 11.37 0.43
CA LEU A 326 -2.39 10.61 -0.44
C LEU A 326 -0.93 10.77 -0.04
N ALA A 327 -0.11 9.80 -0.42
CA ALA A 327 1.34 9.87 -0.23
C ALA A 327 2.08 9.14 -1.35
N VAL A 328 3.28 9.61 -1.67
CA VAL A 328 4.23 8.96 -2.59
C VAL A 328 5.47 8.57 -1.80
N SER A 329 5.84 7.29 -1.83
CA SER A 329 7.02 6.75 -1.12
C SER A 329 8.30 7.43 -1.59
N GLU A 330 9.28 7.66 -0.71
CA GLU A 330 10.60 8.19 -1.09
C GLU A 330 10.57 9.45 -1.98
N PHE A 331 9.53 10.28 -1.83
CA PHE A 331 9.41 11.53 -2.56
C PHE A 331 10.60 12.45 -2.23
N SER A 332 11.06 13.21 -3.21
CA SER A 332 12.27 14.03 -3.18
C SER A 332 13.58 13.24 -3.04
N LYS A 333 13.59 11.90 -3.21
CA LYS A 333 14.81 11.09 -3.08
C LYS A 333 15.22 10.33 -4.35
N GLN A 334 14.29 10.08 -5.26
CA GLN A 334 14.53 9.21 -6.42
C GLN A 334 14.64 9.95 -7.77
N GLY A 335 14.53 11.28 -7.75
CA GLY A 335 14.66 12.10 -8.94
C GLY A 335 13.88 13.41 -8.83
N ASP A 336 13.51 13.94 -9.99
CA ASP A 336 12.62 15.10 -10.08
C ASP A 336 11.17 14.60 -9.94
N GLU A 337 10.50 15.07 -8.89
CA GLU A 337 9.17 14.62 -8.53
C GLU A 337 8.19 15.79 -8.44
N GLN A 338 6.95 15.54 -8.85
CA GLN A 338 5.91 16.55 -8.86
C GLN A 338 4.60 15.94 -8.40
N LEU A 339 3.86 16.68 -7.58
CA LEU A 339 2.48 16.41 -7.20
C LEU A 339 1.65 17.66 -7.49
N THR A 340 0.64 17.51 -8.35
CA THR A 340 -0.24 18.60 -8.80
C THR A 340 -1.67 18.31 -8.37
N ILE A 341 -2.37 19.34 -7.89
CA ILE A 341 -3.76 19.27 -7.48
C ILE A 341 -4.49 20.47 -8.06
N ASP A 342 -5.52 20.20 -8.84
CA ASP A 342 -6.43 21.18 -9.43
C ASP A 342 -7.67 21.38 -8.55
N ALA A 343 -8.27 22.57 -8.66
CA ALA A 343 -9.45 22.92 -7.88
C ALA A 343 -10.67 22.05 -8.21
N ASP A 344 -10.71 21.46 -9.41
CA ASP A 344 -11.79 20.59 -9.88
C ASP A 344 -11.69 19.14 -9.38
N GLY A 345 -10.65 18.83 -8.60
CA GLY A 345 -10.41 17.49 -8.06
C GLY A 345 -9.48 16.64 -8.93
N THR A 346 -8.89 17.16 -10.00
CA THR A 346 -7.82 16.46 -10.72
C THR A 346 -6.55 16.44 -9.86
N LEU A 347 -5.94 15.27 -9.72
CA LEU A 347 -4.66 15.08 -9.02
C LEU A 347 -3.74 14.30 -9.92
N SER A 348 -2.46 14.67 -9.94
CA SER A 348 -1.46 13.85 -10.59
C SER A 348 -0.15 13.87 -9.84
N ALA A 349 0.60 12.76 -9.91
CA ALA A 349 1.98 12.72 -9.47
C ALA A 349 2.86 12.12 -10.56
N TRP A 350 4.10 12.61 -10.61
CA TRP A 350 5.13 12.14 -11.52
C TRP A 350 6.45 11.97 -10.77
N ARG A 351 7.15 10.88 -11.08
CA ARG A 351 8.54 10.64 -10.75
C ARG A 351 9.35 10.49 -12.02
N THR A 352 10.21 11.48 -12.28
CA THR A 352 11.16 11.46 -13.40
C THR A 352 12.48 10.90 -12.91
N PHE A 353 12.95 9.83 -13.56
CA PHE A 353 14.18 9.15 -13.17
C PHE A 353 15.39 9.83 -13.79
N ALA A 354 16.50 9.87 -13.06
CA ALA A 354 17.78 10.22 -13.65
C ALA A 354 18.20 9.14 -14.68
N ALA A 355 18.98 9.52 -15.68
CA ALA A 355 19.48 8.59 -16.70
C ALA A 355 20.32 7.43 -16.14
N GLU A 356 20.85 7.58 -14.93
CA GLU A 356 21.67 6.59 -14.24
C GLU A 356 20.86 5.59 -13.40
N VAL A 357 19.54 5.76 -13.29
CA VAL A 357 18.68 4.80 -12.59
C VAL A 357 18.75 3.45 -13.31
N GLY A 358 18.81 2.38 -12.52
CA GLY A 358 18.89 1.01 -13.03
C GLY A 358 17.71 0.62 -13.93
N GLN A 359 17.74 -0.61 -14.41
CA GLN A 359 16.69 -1.15 -15.28
C GLN A 359 15.34 -1.26 -14.56
N GLU A 360 15.34 -1.38 -13.24
CA GLU A 360 14.12 -1.42 -12.43
C GLU A 360 13.73 -0.02 -11.95
N LYS A 361 12.50 0.40 -12.29
CA LYS A 361 11.88 1.66 -11.88
C LYS A 361 10.67 1.38 -11.02
N THR A 362 10.55 2.08 -9.89
CA THR A 362 9.45 1.85 -8.95
C THR A 362 8.77 3.14 -8.52
N MET A 363 7.47 3.04 -8.25
CA MET A 363 6.69 4.09 -7.64
C MET A 363 5.60 3.47 -6.77
N ARG A 364 5.73 3.66 -5.45
CA ARG A 364 4.69 3.27 -4.50
C ARG A 364 3.93 4.49 -4.00
N SER A 365 2.61 4.39 -4.00
CA SER A 365 1.69 5.45 -3.56
C SER A 365 0.57 4.89 -2.68
N TRP A 366 -0.02 5.74 -1.85
CA TRP A 366 -1.19 5.43 -1.02
C TRP A 366 -2.31 6.41 -1.29
N PHE A 367 -3.55 5.92 -1.32
CA PHE A 367 -4.76 6.71 -1.49
C PHE A 367 -5.77 6.36 -0.41
N HIS A 368 -6.05 7.29 0.50
CA HIS A 368 -6.96 7.12 1.63
C HIS A 368 -8.20 7.99 1.47
N PHE A 369 -9.32 7.33 1.17
CA PHE A 369 -10.60 7.98 0.92
C PHE A 369 -11.41 8.06 2.20
N VAL A 370 -11.75 9.27 2.63
CA VAL A 370 -12.53 9.53 3.85
C VAL A 370 -13.57 10.62 3.64
N THR A 371 -14.61 10.61 4.45
CA THR A 371 -15.62 11.66 4.47
C THR A 371 -15.16 12.87 5.29
N PHE A 372 -15.69 14.05 4.96
CA PHE A 372 -15.47 15.28 5.72
C PHE A 372 -16.51 15.42 6.86
N PRO A 373 -16.13 15.96 8.04
CA PRO A 373 -14.76 16.25 8.47
C PRO A 373 -14.00 14.96 8.74
N HIS A 374 -12.74 14.90 8.32
CA HIS A 374 -11.91 13.73 8.60
C HIS A 374 -11.69 13.64 10.12
N GLN A 375 -11.96 12.47 10.70
CA GLN A 375 -11.60 12.21 12.09
C GLN A 375 -10.08 12.01 12.15
N LEU A 376 -9.35 13.03 12.62
CA LEU A 376 -7.90 12.96 12.81
C LEU A 376 -7.56 11.95 13.90
N GLY A 377 -7.08 10.77 13.49
CA GLY A 377 -6.34 9.85 14.34
C GLY A 377 -4.92 9.69 13.82
N ALA A 378 -3.93 9.53 14.71
CA ALA A 378 -2.54 9.29 14.28
C ALA A 378 -2.40 8.10 13.32
N ALA A 379 -3.28 7.10 13.43
CA ALA A 379 -3.30 5.92 12.58
C ALA A 379 -3.75 6.16 11.13
N THR A 380 -4.38 7.31 10.82
CA THR A 380 -4.96 7.62 9.51
C THR A 380 -4.29 8.80 8.80
N SER A 381 -3.19 9.33 9.36
CA SER A 381 -2.42 10.40 8.74
C SER A 381 -1.62 9.89 7.52
N PRO A 382 -1.33 10.75 6.53
CA PRO A 382 -0.47 10.38 5.41
C PRO A 382 0.92 9.91 5.83
N GLN A 383 1.47 10.50 6.89
CA GLN A 383 2.75 10.06 7.45
C GLN A 383 2.69 8.62 7.96
N SER A 384 1.57 8.19 8.56
CA SER A 384 1.39 6.80 8.98
C SER A 384 1.33 5.83 7.80
N MET A 385 0.71 6.22 6.69
CA MET A 385 0.64 5.41 5.46
C MET A 385 2.01 5.28 4.81
N GLN A 386 2.67 6.42 4.60
CA GLN A 386 3.91 6.52 3.85
C GLN A 386 5.08 5.81 4.55
N ASN A 387 5.00 5.71 5.87
CA ASN A 387 6.04 5.17 6.72
C ASN A 387 5.54 3.92 7.43
N PRO A 388 5.31 2.79 6.73
CA PRO A 388 4.83 1.57 7.38
C PRO A 388 5.87 1.01 8.36
N PRO A 389 5.47 0.23 9.37
CA PRO A 389 6.42 -0.53 10.19
C PRO A 389 7.26 -1.47 9.33
N VAL A 390 8.49 -1.72 9.77
CA VAL A 390 9.45 -2.57 9.05
C VAL A 390 9.49 -3.96 9.69
N VAL A 391 9.22 -4.99 8.88
CA VAL A 391 9.43 -6.39 9.25
C VAL A 391 10.90 -6.76 9.02
N ARG A 392 11.51 -7.42 10.01
CA ARG A 392 12.85 -8.00 9.88
C ARG A 392 12.82 -9.44 10.36
N TRP A 393 13.10 -10.35 9.45
CA TRP A 393 13.23 -11.77 9.72
C TRP A 393 14.53 -12.06 10.48
N GLY A 394 14.47 -12.96 11.46
CA GLY A 394 15.70 -13.50 12.05
C GLY A 394 16.55 -14.16 10.97
N GLN A 395 17.87 -14.04 11.03
CA GLN A 395 18.72 -14.91 10.22
C GLN A 395 18.42 -16.36 10.64
N PRO A 396 18.21 -17.29 9.69
CA PRO A 396 17.94 -18.70 10.01
C PRO A 396 19.08 -19.36 10.78
#